data_AF-A0A751XUX5-F1
#
_entry.id   AF-A0A751XUX5-F1
#
_cell.length_a   1.000
_cell.length_b   1.000
_cell.length_c   1.000
_cell.angle_alpha   90.00
_cell.angle_beta   90.00
_cell.angle_gamma   90.00
#
_symmetry.space_group_name_H-M   'P 1'
#
loop_
_entity.id
_entity.type
_entity.pdbx_description
1 polymer ?
#
loop_
_entity_poly.entity_id
_entity_poly.type
_entity_poly.pdbx_seq_one_letter_code
_entity_poly.pdbx_strand_id
1 'polypeptide(L)'
;VLPQTKVWSRAMYFRLFAFDYLSKKVNTLLYLDADVVCKGSLQDLLQLDLTEKIAAVVKDVDSIQNKVNERLSAFNLQGGYFNSGVVFVNLKLWKENALTKKAFLLLAGKEADSFKYPDQDVLNILLQDKVIFLPR
;
A
#
# COMPACT_ATOMS: atom_id res chain seq x y z
N VAL A 1 17.46 -8.50 -7.80
CA VAL A 1 17.48 -8.42 -6.32
C VAL A 1 16.51 -7.32 -5.93
N LEU A 2 15.69 -7.48 -4.87
CA LEU A 2 14.71 -6.45 -4.49
C LEU A 2 15.40 -5.20 -3.91
N PRO A 3 14.88 -3.98 -4.15
CA PRO A 3 15.43 -2.74 -3.62
C PRO A 3 15.48 -2.75 -2.08
N GLN A 4 16.57 -2.27 -1.48
CA GLN A 4 16.71 -2.08 -0.04
C GLN A 4 17.65 -0.91 0.24
N THR A 5 17.53 -0.28 1.40
CA THR A 5 18.46 0.75 1.87
C THR A 5 18.96 0.40 3.27
N LYS A 6 19.86 1.21 3.85
CA LYS A 6 20.26 1.05 5.26
C LYS A 6 19.09 1.25 6.24
N VAL A 7 18.09 2.04 5.84
CA VAL A 7 16.89 2.35 6.64
C VAL A 7 15.76 1.38 6.33
N TRP A 8 15.62 0.97 5.06
CA TRP A 8 14.53 0.12 4.58
C TRP A 8 15.04 -1.29 4.27
N SER A 9 14.79 -2.21 5.20
CA SER A 9 15.19 -3.61 5.05
C SER A 9 14.18 -4.41 4.21
N ARG A 10 14.60 -5.58 3.72
CA ARG A 10 13.72 -6.53 3.01
C ARG A 10 12.46 -6.94 3.80
N ALA A 11 12.43 -6.73 5.11
CA ALA A 11 11.26 -7.00 5.95
C ALA A 11 10.03 -6.19 5.52
N MET A 12 10.20 -5.00 4.90
CA MET A 12 9.07 -4.20 4.40
C MET A 12 8.19 -4.99 3.41
N TYR A 13 8.79 -5.88 2.61
CA TYR A 13 8.06 -6.67 1.62
C TYR A 13 7.27 -7.82 2.23
N PHE A 14 7.45 -8.14 3.52
CA PHE A 14 6.69 -9.19 4.19
C PHE A 14 5.18 -8.91 4.19
N ARG A 15 4.75 -7.64 4.14
CA ARG A 15 3.32 -7.33 3.96
C ARG A 15 2.77 -7.83 2.63
N LEU A 16 3.53 -7.70 1.54
CA LEU A 16 3.10 -8.16 0.21
C LEU A 16 2.96 -9.68 0.18
N PHE A 17 3.92 -10.38 0.81
CA PHE A 17 3.83 -11.83 1.00
C PHE A 17 2.66 -12.22 1.92
N ALA A 18 2.43 -11.47 3.00
CA ALA A 18 1.33 -11.71 3.92
C ALA A 18 -0.02 -11.57 3.21
N PHE A 19 -0.20 -10.54 2.38
CA PHE A 19 -1.41 -10.36 1.58
C PHE A 19 -1.64 -11.52 0.63
N ASP A 20 -0.61 -11.97 -0.08
CA ASP A 20 -0.69 -13.14 -0.96
C ASP A 20 -1.05 -14.42 -0.21
N TYR A 21 -0.33 -14.70 0.88
CA TYR A 21 -0.50 -15.90 1.67
C TYR A 21 -1.88 -15.95 2.34
N LEU A 22 -2.29 -14.84 2.95
CA LEU A 22 -3.57 -14.74 3.67
C LEU A 22 -4.77 -14.66 2.74
N SER A 23 -4.60 -14.21 1.48
CA SER A 23 -5.68 -14.22 0.47
C SER A 23 -6.23 -15.61 0.16
N LYS A 24 -5.53 -16.66 0.58
CA LYS A 24 -5.97 -18.05 0.49
C LYS A 24 -6.87 -18.49 1.65
N LYS A 25 -6.97 -17.68 2.70
CA LYS A 25 -7.65 -18.02 3.96
C LYS A 25 -8.72 -17.02 4.38
N VAL A 26 -8.53 -15.73 4.08
CA VAL A 26 -9.43 -14.65 4.47
C VAL A 26 -9.66 -13.69 3.30
N ASN A 27 -10.84 -13.05 3.29
CA ASN A 27 -11.25 -12.14 2.21
C ASN A 27 -10.80 -10.69 2.45
N THR A 28 -10.65 -10.29 3.70
CA THR A 28 -10.21 -8.96 4.10
C THR A 28 -9.15 -9.05 5.18
N LEU A 29 -8.30 -8.02 5.28
CA LEU A 29 -7.25 -7.95 6.28
C LEU A 29 -7.00 -6.48 6.65
N LEU A 30 -6.90 -6.19 7.95
CA LEU A 30 -6.36 -4.92 8.42
C LEU A 30 -4.87 -5.10 8.73
N TYR A 31 -4.03 -4.35 8.03
CA TYR A 31 -2.60 -4.25 8.28
C TYR A 31 -2.29 -2.97 9.05
N LEU A 32 -1.46 -3.10 10.08
CA LEU A 32 -0.95 -2.02 10.92
C LEU A 32 0.56 -2.19 11.07
N ASP A 33 1.32 -1.11 10.92
CA ASP A 33 2.74 -1.09 11.28
C ASP A 33 2.91 -1.32 12.78
N ALA A 34 4.06 -1.90 13.16
CA ALA A 34 4.33 -2.32 14.53
C ALA A 34 4.42 -1.16 15.54
N ASP A 35 4.55 0.07 15.05
CA ASP A 35 4.59 1.32 15.83
C ASP A 35 3.22 2.04 15.89
N VAL A 36 2.16 1.46 15.32
CA VAL A 36 0.81 2.03 15.38
C VAL A 36 0.18 1.78 16.76
N VAL A 37 -0.33 2.85 17.38
CA VAL A 37 -1.08 2.79 18.64
C VAL A 37 -2.57 3.02 18.40
N CYS A 38 -3.39 2.00 18.63
CA CYS A 38 -4.85 2.09 18.52
C CYS A 38 -5.45 2.62 19.83
N LYS A 39 -6.01 3.83 19.79
CA LYS A 39 -6.62 4.49 20.97
C LYS A 39 -8.11 4.20 21.16
N GLY A 40 -8.74 3.46 20.25
CA GLY A 40 -10.18 3.24 20.23
C GLY A 40 -10.57 2.00 19.44
N SER A 41 -11.88 1.81 19.28
CA SER A 41 -12.43 0.67 18.54
C SER A 41 -12.10 0.76 17.05
N LEU A 42 -11.83 -0.40 16.44
CA LEU A 42 -11.62 -0.57 15.01
C LEU A 42 -12.90 -1.05 14.29
N GLN A 43 -14.01 -1.18 15.01
CA GLN A 43 -15.24 -1.79 14.52
C GLN A 43 -15.75 -1.10 13.24
N ASP A 44 -15.80 0.23 13.24
CA ASP A 44 -16.30 1.01 12.10
C ASP A 44 -15.42 0.83 10.86
N LEU A 45 -14.09 0.73 11.05
CA LEU A 45 -13.15 0.46 9.96
C LEU A 45 -13.36 -0.94 9.37
N LEU A 46 -13.59 -1.94 10.22
CA LEU A 46 -13.78 -3.33 9.79
C LEU A 46 -15.16 -3.56 9.14
N GLN A 47 -16.10 -2.65 9.32
CA GLN A 47 -17.42 -2.66 8.67
C GLN A 47 -17.45 -1.93 7.33
N LEU A 48 -16.35 -1.27 6.94
CA LEU A 48 -16.28 -0.55 5.67
C LEU A 48 -16.43 -1.51 4.49
N ASP A 49 -17.31 -1.17 3.55
CA ASP A 49 -17.51 -1.95 2.34
C ASP A 49 -16.34 -1.74 1.36
N LEU A 50 -15.61 -2.82 1.09
CA LEU A 50 -14.51 -2.87 0.12
C LEU A 50 -14.91 -3.64 -1.16
N THR A 51 -16.19 -3.88 -1.43
CA THR A 51 -16.62 -4.74 -2.55
C THR A 51 -16.10 -4.26 -3.92
N GLU A 52 -16.02 -2.94 -4.13
CA GLU A 52 -15.54 -2.33 -5.38
C GLU A 52 -14.15 -1.67 -5.27
N LYS A 53 -13.53 -1.73 -4.09
CA LYS A 53 -12.29 -1.02 -3.78
C LYS A 53 -11.28 -1.98 -3.17
N ILE A 54 -10.03 -1.88 -3.60
CA ILE A 54 -8.99 -2.83 -3.19
C ILE A 54 -8.54 -2.56 -1.76
N ALA A 55 -8.49 -1.30 -1.35
CA ALA A 55 -8.10 -0.95 0.01
C ALA A 55 -8.75 0.35 0.50
N ALA A 56 -8.85 0.49 1.82
CA ALA A 56 -9.02 1.76 2.49
C ALA A 56 -7.71 2.16 3.17
N VAL A 57 -7.31 3.41 2.94
CA VAL A 57 -5.96 3.93 3.25
C VAL A 57 -6.04 5.38 3.71
N VAL A 58 -4.95 5.88 4.32
CA VAL A 58 -4.85 7.27 4.78
C VAL A 58 -3.87 8.02 3.88
N LYS A 59 -4.25 9.21 3.40
CA LYS A 59 -3.33 10.07 2.63
C LYS A 59 -2.06 10.35 3.43
N ASP A 60 -0.92 10.41 2.75
CA ASP A 60 0.33 10.84 3.37
C ASP A 60 0.32 12.37 3.62
N VAL A 61 1.21 12.88 4.46
CA VAL A 61 1.30 14.32 4.83
C VAL A 61 1.56 15.20 3.61
N ASP A 62 1.13 16.47 3.68
CA ASP A 62 1.21 17.41 2.55
C ASP A 62 2.64 17.60 2.04
N SER A 63 3.64 17.54 2.92
CA SER A 63 5.05 17.62 2.54
C SER A 63 5.51 16.46 1.66
N ILE A 64 4.91 15.27 1.81
CA ILE A 64 5.14 14.11 0.95
C ILE A 64 4.31 14.22 -0.34
N GLN A 65 3.05 14.66 -0.24
CA GLN A 65 2.19 14.91 -1.42
C GLN A 65 2.86 15.85 -2.42
N ASN A 66 3.41 16.96 -1.93
CA ASN A 66 3.98 18.00 -2.77
C ASN A 66 5.27 17.57 -3.47
N LYS A 67 5.94 16.52 -2.97
CA LYS A 67 7.23 16.04 -3.48
C LYS A 67 7.15 14.72 -4.25
N VAL A 68 6.00 14.03 -4.22
CA VAL A 68 5.89 12.70 -4.85
C VAL A 68 6.18 12.74 -6.34
N ASN A 69 5.71 13.79 -7.04
CA ASN A 69 5.89 13.94 -8.47
C ASN A 69 7.32 14.35 -8.86
N GLU A 70 8.17 14.82 -7.94
CA GLU A 70 9.59 15.08 -8.25
C GLU A 70 10.33 13.78 -8.61
N ARG A 71 9.87 12.65 -8.09
CA ARG A 71 10.48 11.32 -8.26
C ARG A 71 9.60 10.34 -9.04
N LEU A 72 8.27 10.49 -9.00
CA LEU A 72 7.28 9.62 -9.62
C LEU A 72 6.39 10.36 -10.64
N SER A 73 6.93 11.36 -11.34
CA SER A 73 6.19 12.21 -12.30
C SER A 73 5.40 11.41 -13.32
N ALA A 74 5.91 10.26 -13.78
CA ALA A 74 5.25 9.39 -14.76
C ALA A 74 3.92 8.79 -14.28
N PHE A 75 3.67 8.74 -12.97
CA PHE A 75 2.47 8.13 -12.37
C PHE A 75 1.46 9.15 -11.85
N ASN A 76 1.85 10.43 -11.73
CA ASN A 76 1.01 11.52 -11.28
C ASN A 76 0.20 11.22 -10.00
N LEU A 77 0.90 10.91 -8.91
CA LEU A 77 0.29 10.43 -7.65
C LEU A 77 -0.06 11.56 -6.67
N GLN A 78 0.30 12.81 -7.00
CA GLN A 78 0.06 13.96 -6.13
C GLN A 78 -1.41 14.14 -5.79
N GLY A 79 -1.71 14.33 -4.50
CA GLY A 79 -3.08 14.46 -3.98
C GLY A 79 -3.77 13.12 -3.71
N GLY A 80 -3.26 12.02 -4.25
CA GLY A 80 -3.75 10.64 -4.04
C GLY A 80 -2.76 9.72 -3.33
N TYR A 81 -1.56 10.20 -2.98
CA TYR A 81 -0.52 9.37 -2.41
C TYR A 81 -0.83 9.00 -0.95
N PHE A 82 -0.87 7.73 -0.58
CA PHE A 82 -1.19 7.26 0.77
C PHE A 82 0.02 6.73 1.52
N ASN A 83 -0.05 6.84 2.85
CA ASN A 83 0.84 6.15 3.76
C ASN A 83 0.46 4.67 3.86
N SER A 84 1.45 3.80 3.86
CA SER A 84 1.24 2.34 3.81
C SER A 84 1.26 1.65 5.19
N GLY A 85 1.33 2.40 6.28
CA GLY A 85 1.37 1.85 7.64
C GLY A 85 0.00 1.47 8.22
N VAL A 86 -1.09 1.94 7.60
CA VAL A 86 -2.46 1.52 7.91
C VAL A 86 -3.19 1.21 6.61
N VAL A 87 -3.51 -0.06 6.39
CA VAL A 87 -4.16 -0.52 5.16
C VAL A 87 -5.23 -1.56 5.49
N PHE A 88 -6.49 -1.24 5.25
CA PHE A 88 -7.57 -2.24 5.26
C PHE A 88 -7.77 -2.73 3.84
N VAL A 89 -7.44 -3.99 3.55
CA VAL A 89 -7.35 -4.53 2.18
C VAL A 89 -8.40 -5.62 1.93
N ASN A 90 -8.98 -5.58 0.73
CA ASN A 90 -9.77 -6.66 0.15
C ASN A 90 -8.81 -7.67 -0.53
N LEU A 91 -8.51 -8.76 0.19
CA LEU A 91 -7.60 -9.79 -0.28
C LEU A 91 -8.18 -10.63 -1.44
N LYS A 92 -9.51 -10.70 -1.58
CA LYS A 92 -10.14 -11.32 -2.74
C LYS A 92 -9.76 -10.55 -4.02
N LEU A 93 -10.03 -9.23 -4.04
CA LEU A 93 -9.65 -8.38 -5.16
C LEU A 93 -8.12 -8.34 -5.36
N TRP A 94 -7.35 -8.35 -4.28
CA TRP A 94 -5.88 -8.41 -4.34
C TRP A 94 -5.39 -9.62 -5.14
N LYS A 95 -5.94 -10.81 -4.83
CA LYS A 95 -5.62 -12.07 -5.50
C LYS A 95 -6.11 -12.10 -6.95
N GLU A 96 -7.36 -11.70 -7.20
CA GLU A 96 -7.96 -11.65 -8.54
C GLU A 96 -7.16 -10.75 -9.50
N ASN A 97 -6.59 -9.66 -8.99
CA ASN A 97 -5.78 -8.73 -9.78
C ASN A 97 -4.28 -9.09 -9.83
N ALA A 98 -3.86 -10.21 -9.22
CA ALA A 98 -2.47 -10.66 -9.11
C ALA A 98 -1.51 -9.56 -8.61
N LEU A 99 -1.95 -8.78 -7.60
CA LEU A 99 -1.24 -7.57 -7.18
C LEU A 99 0.13 -7.84 -6.58
N THR A 100 0.31 -8.93 -5.83
CA THR A 100 1.63 -9.35 -5.32
C THR A 100 2.64 -9.50 -6.45
N LYS A 101 2.26 -10.20 -7.53
CA LYS A 101 3.13 -10.42 -8.70
C LYS A 101 3.45 -9.10 -9.39
N LYS A 102 2.45 -8.25 -9.62
CA LYS A 102 2.63 -6.93 -10.24
C LYS A 102 3.54 -6.03 -9.39
N ALA A 103 3.41 -6.09 -8.07
CA ALA A 103 4.27 -5.34 -7.16
C ALA A 103 5.73 -5.76 -7.30
N PHE A 104 6.01 -7.06 -7.30
CA PHE A 104 7.39 -7.55 -7.48
C PHE A 104 7.95 -7.27 -8.88
N LEU A 105 7.11 -7.25 -9.93
CA LEU A 105 7.55 -6.85 -11.27
C LEU A 105 7.96 -5.37 -11.31
N LEU A 106 7.21 -4.47 -10.66
CA LEU A 106 7.59 -3.06 -10.54
C LEU A 106 8.87 -2.89 -9.73
N LEU A 107 8.99 -3.58 -8.59
CA LEU A 107 10.18 -3.54 -7.74
C LEU A 107 11.44 -4.09 -8.42
N ALA A 108 11.29 -4.96 -9.42
CA ALA A 108 12.39 -5.49 -10.21
C ALA A 108 12.58 -4.76 -11.55
N GLY A 109 11.73 -3.78 -11.84
CA GLY A 109 11.72 -3.03 -13.09
C GLY A 109 12.72 -1.88 -13.14
N LYS A 110 12.76 -1.20 -14.28
CA LYS A 110 13.65 -0.03 -14.52
C LYS A 110 13.28 1.17 -13.65
N GLU A 111 12.03 1.26 -13.21
CA GLU A 111 11.53 2.33 -12.34
C GLU A 111 11.95 2.14 -10.88
N ALA A 112 12.49 0.98 -10.50
CA ALA A 112 12.81 0.65 -9.11
C ALA A 112 13.77 1.65 -8.45
N ASP A 113 14.69 2.24 -9.22
CA ASP A 113 15.65 3.23 -8.72
C ASP A 113 15.00 4.57 -8.33
N SER A 114 13.78 4.84 -8.81
CA SER A 114 12.99 6.03 -8.45
C SER A 114 12.21 5.87 -7.13
N PHE A 115 12.13 4.64 -6.61
CA PHE A 115 11.32 4.33 -5.44
C PHE A 115 12.07 4.67 -4.15
N LYS A 116 11.68 5.78 -3.54
CA LYS A 116 12.22 6.24 -2.26
C LYS A 116 11.65 5.42 -1.09
N TYR A 117 10.40 4.98 -1.21
CA TYR A 117 9.68 4.16 -0.25
C TYR A 117 9.13 2.93 -0.99
N PRO A 118 9.96 1.91 -1.28
CA PRO A 118 9.67 0.91 -2.31
C PRO A 118 8.32 0.20 -2.19
N ASP A 119 7.94 -0.20 -0.99
CA ASP A 119 6.66 -0.85 -0.74
C ASP A 119 5.48 0.13 -0.87
N GLN A 120 5.57 1.31 -0.27
CA GLN A 120 4.54 2.33 -0.34
C GLN A 120 4.32 2.86 -1.77
N ASP A 121 5.42 3.12 -2.49
CA ASP A 121 5.40 3.61 -3.87
C ASP A 121 4.67 2.66 -4.80
N VAL A 122 5.03 1.38 -4.71
CA VAL A 122 4.45 0.34 -5.54
C VAL A 122 2.97 0.12 -5.21
N LEU A 123 2.58 0.19 -3.94
CA LEU A 123 1.18 0.17 -3.55
C LEU A 123 0.42 1.35 -4.15
N ASN A 124 0.98 2.57 -4.08
CA ASN A 124 0.35 3.77 -4.63
C ASN A 124 0.19 3.70 -6.16
N ILE A 125 1.20 3.20 -6.87
CA ILE A 125 1.15 3.01 -8.33
C ILE A 125 0.07 1.99 -8.71
N LEU A 126 0.00 0.85 -8.01
CA LEU A 126 -0.94 -0.23 -8.38
C LEU A 126 -2.39 0.06 -8.00
N LEU A 127 -2.59 0.82 -6.92
CA LEU A 127 -3.88 1.06 -6.31
C LEU A 127 -4.46 2.45 -6.62
N GLN A 128 -3.82 3.22 -7.52
CA GLN A 128 -4.38 4.48 -8.01
C GLN A 128 -5.84 4.28 -8.46
N ASP A 129 -6.73 5.17 -7.98
CA ASP A 129 -8.19 5.17 -8.19
C ASP A 129 -8.96 3.94 -7.66
N LYS A 130 -8.27 2.99 -7.01
CA LYS A 130 -8.84 1.74 -6.48
C LYS A 130 -8.96 1.74 -4.96
N VAL A 131 -8.78 2.89 -4.33
CA VAL A 131 -8.83 3.03 -2.86
C VAL A 131 -9.97 3.90 -2.37
N ILE A 132 -10.33 3.70 -1.10
CA ILE A 132 -11.11 4.63 -0.30
C ILE A 132 -10.13 5.40 0.59
N PHE A 133 -10.24 6.72 0.62
CA PHE A 133 -9.46 7.53 1.56
C PHE A 133 -10.21 7.69 2.88
N LEU A 134 -9.58 7.25 3.95
CA LEU A 134 -10.04 7.44 5.32
C LEU A 134 -9.75 8.88 5.79
N PRO A 135 -10.57 9.41 6.71
CA PRO A 135 -10.29 10.71 7.33
C PRO A 135 -8.97 10.67 8.14
N ARG A 136 -8.35 11.83 8.31
CA ARG A 136 -7.17 12.04 9.17
C ARG A 136 -7.57 12.71 10.46
#